data_AF-A0AAV0F3W0-F1
#
_entry.id   AF-A0AAV0F3W0-F1
#
_cell.length_a   1.000
_cell.length_b   1.000
_cell.length_c   1.000
_cell.angle_alpha   90.00
_cell.angle_beta   90.00
_cell.angle_gamma   90.00
#
_symmetry.space_group_name_H-M   'P 1'
#
loop_
_entity.id
_entity.type
_entity.pdbx_description
1 polymer ?
#
loop_
_entity_poly.entity_id
_entity_poly.type
_entity_poly.pdbx_seq_one_letter_code
_entity_poly.pdbx_strand_id
1 'polypeptide(L)'
;MMVALLRWSLLFVDLNEGIYIPSTRYTSSEYLLLTEDGEPESFQEVVSHKDKEKWLIAMQDELESLQKNQTYEIVELPIGKKALRNKWVFKLKKDASGQVVKHKARLVVKGFQQKKGIDFDEIFAPVVKMTSIRVILGLAASMNLELEQMDVKTAFLHGDLEEEIYMHQPEGFENSNDNFVCKLSKSLYGLKQAPRQWNKKFDSCMKGQGYKKTTADECVYIKKLPDGTFIALLLYVDDMLIVGKDAVKINQLKKELSKSFDMKDLGPAQQILGMQITRDRKNRKLWLSQEKYIERVLERFNMNDAKPVSVPLANHFKLSKRTCPTSKEEIGEMSAVPYSSSVGSLMYAMVCTRPEIAHAVGTVSRFLSNPGKEH
;
A
#
# COMPACT_ATOMS: atom_id res chain seq x y z
N MET A 1 -5.83 -3.34 -11.33
CA MET A 1 -4.71 -2.39 -11.48
C MET A 1 -4.92 -1.11 -10.66
N MET A 2 -6.12 -0.53 -10.67
CA MET A 2 -6.44 0.73 -9.98
C MET A 2 -6.55 0.64 -8.43
N VAL A 3 -6.85 -0.54 -7.86
CA VAL A 3 -6.90 -0.77 -6.40
C VAL A 3 -5.50 -0.87 -5.78
N ALA A 4 -4.50 -1.32 -6.55
CA ALA A 4 -3.12 -1.25 -6.11
C ALA A 4 -2.73 0.21 -5.89
N LEU A 5 -3.06 1.13 -6.82
CA LEU A 5 -2.70 2.55 -6.70
C LEU A 5 -3.16 3.24 -5.40
N LEU A 6 -4.26 2.82 -4.76
CA LEU A 6 -4.81 3.49 -3.57
C LEU A 6 -4.06 3.23 -2.26
N ARG A 7 -3.27 2.15 -2.14
CA ARG A 7 -2.29 2.00 -1.03
C ARG A 7 -0.91 2.57 -1.41
N TRP A 8 -0.68 2.83 -2.70
CA TRP A 8 0.60 3.28 -3.27
C TRP A 8 0.71 4.80 -3.39
N SER A 9 -0.40 5.53 -3.33
CA SER A 9 -0.45 6.99 -3.25
C SER A 9 0.13 7.55 -1.94
N LEU A 10 0.31 6.73 -0.90
CA LEU A 10 0.99 7.16 0.34
C LEU A 10 2.53 7.26 0.20
N LEU A 11 3.10 6.84 -0.94
CA LEU A 11 4.54 6.94 -1.22
C LEU A 11 4.87 7.84 -2.43
N PHE A 12 3.86 8.24 -3.22
CA PHE A 12 3.98 9.32 -4.19
C PHE A 12 3.38 10.58 -3.57
N VAL A 13 4.24 11.46 -3.07
CA VAL A 13 3.87 12.86 -2.84
C VAL A 13 3.36 13.39 -4.18
N ASP A 14 2.11 13.87 -4.19
CA ASP A 14 1.57 14.67 -5.29
C ASP A 14 2.43 15.94 -5.39
N LEU A 15 3.43 15.92 -6.27
CA LEU A 15 4.17 17.13 -6.69
C LEU A 15 3.46 17.72 -7.91
N ASN A 16 2.27 18.25 -7.70
CA ASN A 16 1.65 19.19 -8.62
C ASN A 16 1.63 20.55 -7.94
N GLU A 17 2.67 21.36 -8.20
CA GLU A 17 2.62 22.81 -7.98
C GLU A 17 1.67 23.42 -9.02
N GLY A 18 0.38 23.37 -8.71
CA GLY A 18 -0.64 24.20 -9.34
C GLY A 18 -1.18 25.15 -8.28
N ILE A 19 -1.16 26.45 -8.57
CA ILE A 19 -1.64 27.51 -7.66
C ILE A 19 -3.08 27.18 -7.24
N TYR A 20 -3.22 26.77 -5.99
CA TYR A 20 -4.50 26.45 -5.36
C TYR A 20 -5.28 27.74 -5.12
N ILE A 21 -6.41 27.90 -5.81
CA ILE A 21 -7.38 28.96 -5.51
C ILE A 21 -8.56 28.31 -4.78
N PRO A 22 -8.88 28.73 -3.54
CA PRO A 22 -9.89 28.06 -2.71
C PRO A 22 -11.30 28.14 -3.29
N SER A 23 -12.07 27.07 -3.09
CA SER A 23 -13.53 27.08 -3.32
C SER A 23 -14.21 28.12 -2.42
N THR A 24 -15.23 28.82 -2.94
CA THR A 24 -16.07 29.74 -2.15
C THR A 24 -17.17 29.04 -1.37
N ARG A 25 -17.35 27.71 -1.53
CA ARG A 25 -18.31 26.92 -0.76
C ARG A 25 -17.73 26.25 0.49
N TYR A 26 -16.43 25.97 0.49
CA TYR A 26 -15.70 25.41 1.63
C TYR A 26 -14.28 25.98 1.61
N THR A 27 -13.83 26.46 2.77
CA THR A 27 -12.51 27.09 2.92
C THR A 27 -11.40 26.06 2.68
N SER A 28 -10.23 26.51 2.22
CA SER A 28 -9.04 25.66 2.00
C SER A 28 -8.70 24.78 3.21
N SER A 29 -8.97 25.31 4.40
CA SER A 29 -8.78 24.68 5.71
C SER A 29 -9.74 23.51 5.99
N GLU A 30 -10.79 23.31 5.19
CA GLU A 30 -11.77 22.24 5.36
C GLU A 30 -11.45 21.00 4.51
N TYR A 31 -10.45 21.04 3.63
CA TYR A 31 -9.95 19.85 2.97
C TYR A 31 -8.85 19.20 3.83
N LEU A 32 -9.20 18.10 4.50
CA LEU A 32 -8.21 17.28 5.21
C LEU A 32 -7.33 16.54 4.18
N LEU A 33 -6.23 17.17 3.75
CA LEU A 33 -5.08 16.44 3.22
C LEU A 33 -4.55 15.58 4.36
N LEU A 34 -4.73 14.25 4.28
CA LEU A 34 -4.21 13.26 5.25
C LEU A 34 -2.67 13.14 5.24
N THR A 35 -1.98 14.25 4.97
CA THR A 35 -0.53 14.39 5.12
C THR A 35 -0.11 15.43 6.15
N GLU A 36 -0.98 16.31 6.65
CA GLU A 36 -0.57 17.28 7.69
C GLU A 36 -1.11 16.92 9.07
N ASP A 37 -0.67 15.78 9.58
CA ASP A 37 -0.79 15.41 11.01
C ASP A 37 0.36 16.02 11.86
N GLY A 38 1.03 17.06 11.35
CA GLY A 38 2.28 17.59 11.90
C GLY A 38 3.48 16.65 11.67
N GLU A 39 3.41 15.79 10.66
CA GLU A 39 4.53 14.95 10.23
C GLU A 39 5.57 15.83 9.51
N PRO A 40 6.87 15.72 9.82
CA PRO A 40 7.89 16.46 9.10
C PRO A 40 8.03 15.91 7.68
N GLU A 41 8.29 16.79 6.71
CA GLU A 41 8.45 16.41 5.30
C GLU A 41 9.92 16.19 4.92
N SER A 42 10.83 16.71 5.74
CA SER A 42 12.27 16.71 5.51
C SER A 42 13.07 16.43 6.78
N PHE A 43 14.33 16.03 6.61
CA PHE A 43 15.25 15.90 7.74
C PHE A 43 15.47 17.25 8.43
N GLN A 44 15.57 18.35 7.67
CA GLN A 44 15.72 19.68 8.24
C GLN A 44 14.55 20.05 9.16
N GLU A 45 13.32 19.73 8.77
CA GLU A 45 12.16 19.92 9.63
C GLU A 45 12.22 19.06 10.88
N VAL A 46 12.65 17.79 10.78
CA VAL A 46 12.88 16.93 11.96
C VAL A 46 13.81 17.59 12.96
N VAL A 47 14.90 18.20 12.50
CA VAL A 47 15.90 18.85 13.38
C VAL A 47 15.27 20.01 14.16
N SER A 48 14.29 20.70 13.58
CA SER A 48 13.51 21.77 14.24
C SER A 48 12.22 21.30 14.92
N HIS A 49 11.87 20.02 14.80
CA HIS A 49 10.59 19.49 15.26
C HIS A 49 10.56 19.26 16.77
N LYS A 50 9.41 19.50 17.42
CA LYS A 50 9.22 19.31 18.88
C LYS A 50 9.54 17.88 19.34
N ASP A 51 9.22 16.88 18.51
CA ASP A 51 9.47 15.46 18.77
C ASP A 51 10.76 14.94 18.08
N LYS A 52 11.75 15.82 17.84
CA LYS A 52 13.02 15.50 17.15
C LYS A 52 13.65 14.18 17.59
N GLU A 53 13.80 13.97 18.90
CA GLU A 53 14.46 12.77 19.43
C GLU A 53 13.75 11.48 19.02
N LYS A 54 12.40 11.48 19.03
CA LYS A 54 11.60 10.31 18.62
C LYS A 54 11.74 10.02 17.13
N TRP A 55 11.84 11.06 16.30
CA TRP A 55 12.08 10.90 14.87
C TRP A 55 13.49 10.40 14.56
N LEU A 56 14.51 10.92 15.25
CA LEU A 56 15.89 10.44 15.09
C LEU A 56 16.04 8.96 15.51
N ILE A 57 15.40 8.55 16.61
CA ILE A 57 15.33 7.12 16.99
C ILE A 57 14.66 6.31 15.87
N ALA A 58 13.54 6.79 15.30
CA ALA A 58 12.87 6.08 14.22
C ALA A 58 13.72 5.99 12.93
N MET A 59 14.59 6.97 12.66
CA MET A 59 15.54 6.93 11.54
C MET A 59 16.65 5.91 11.82
N GLN A 60 17.20 5.90 13.04
CA GLN A 60 18.22 4.95 13.47
C GLN A 60 17.70 3.51 13.39
N ASP A 61 16.48 3.25 13.89
CA ASP A 61 15.81 1.94 13.79
C ASP A 61 15.73 1.44 12.33
N GLU A 62 15.44 2.35 11.37
CA GLU A 62 15.38 2.01 9.95
C GLU A 62 16.77 1.68 9.41
N LEU A 63 17.80 2.45 9.74
CA LEU A 63 19.18 2.17 9.30
C LEU A 63 19.70 0.86 9.86
N GLU A 64 19.41 0.55 11.12
CA GLU A 64 19.74 -0.74 11.74
C GLU A 64 19.05 -1.90 11.02
N SER A 65 17.78 -1.71 10.61
CA SER A 65 17.08 -2.69 9.78
C SER A 65 17.76 -2.90 8.42
N LEU A 66 18.23 -1.83 7.77
CA LEU A 66 18.96 -1.90 6.51
C LEU A 66 20.28 -2.65 6.66
N GLN A 67 21.04 -2.37 7.73
CA GLN A 67 22.30 -3.04 8.05
C GLN A 67 22.11 -4.51 8.38
N LYS A 68 21.13 -4.84 9.23
CA LYS A 68 20.78 -6.23 9.57
C LYS A 68 20.42 -7.05 8.33
N ASN A 69 19.75 -6.41 7.36
CA ASN A 69 19.41 -7.04 6.09
C ASN A 69 20.55 -7.01 5.07
N GLN A 70 21.72 -6.45 5.38
CA GLN A 70 22.83 -6.27 4.43
C GLN A 70 22.38 -5.59 3.13
N THR A 71 21.54 -4.56 3.28
CA THR A 71 20.85 -3.94 2.15
C THR A 71 21.82 -3.20 1.23
N TYR A 72 22.86 -2.60 1.81
CA TYR A 72 23.88 -1.89 1.07
C TYR A 72 25.24 -1.99 1.78
N GLU A 73 26.29 -1.72 1.01
CA GLU A 73 27.64 -1.47 1.51
C GLU A 73 28.08 -0.04 1.15
N ILE A 74 28.95 0.54 1.96
CA ILE A 74 29.51 1.88 1.71
C ILE A 74 30.78 1.74 0.88
N VAL A 75 30.80 2.33 -0.31
CA VAL A 75 31.91 2.24 -1.27
C VAL A 75 32.17 3.60 -1.91
N GLU A 76 33.39 3.82 -2.43
CA GLU A 76 33.66 4.98 -3.28
C GLU A 76 32.89 4.85 -4.60
N LEU A 77 32.27 5.95 -5.06
CA LEU A 77 31.48 5.93 -6.30
C LEU A 77 32.39 5.66 -7.50
N PRO A 78 32.18 4.56 -8.25
CA PRO A 78 33.03 4.27 -9.39
C PRO A 78 32.92 5.30 -10.50
N ILE A 79 34.03 5.54 -11.20
CA ILE A 79 34.11 6.49 -12.31
C ILE A 79 33.05 6.15 -13.37
N GLY A 80 32.27 7.16 -13.78
CA GLY A 80 31.24 7.03 -14.80
C GLY A 80 29.89 6.47 -14.30
N LYS A 81 29.79 6.09 -13.02
CA LYS A 81 28.52 5.72 -12.39
C LYS A 81 27.83 6.94 -11.78
N LYS A 82 26.52 6.82 -11.55
CA LYS A 82 25.71 7.85 -10.91
C LYS A 82 24.97 7.26 -9.72
N ALA A 83 25.00 7.97 -8.60
CA ALA A 83 24.20 7.63 -7.43
C ALA A 83 22.80 8.24 -7.52
N LEU A 84 21.79 7.45 -7.15
CA LEU A 84 20.41 7.91 -6.98
C LEU A 84 20.29 8.69 -5.68
N ARG A 85 19.46 9.74 -5.69
CA ARG A 85 19.12 10.45 -4.45
C ARG A 85 18.10 9.63 -3.65
N ASN A 86 18.10 9.83 -2.33
CA ASN A 86 17.10 9.28 -1.43
C ASN A 86 16.34 10.42 -0.72
N LYS A 87 15.33 10.07 0.05
CA LYS A 87 14.68 10.94 1.03
C LYS A 87 14.14 10.13 2.20
N TRP A 88 13.97 10.80 3.33
CA TRP A 88 13.22 10.26 4.45
C TRP A 88 11.72 10.46 4.25
N VAL A 89 10.93 9.45 4.62
CA VAL A 89 9.47 9.52 4.70
C VAL A 89 9.05 9.23 6.13
N PHE A 90 8.37 10.19 6.75
CA PHE A 90 7.94 10.13 8.13
C PHE A 90 6.46 9.80 8.22
N LYS A 91 6.09 9.01 9.23
CA LYS A 91 4.69 8.67 9.51
C LYS A 91 4.46 8.46 11.00
N LEU A 92 3.42 9.09 11.52
CA LEU A 92 2.87 8.79 12.84
C LEU A 92 1.92 7.60 12.73
N LYS A 93 2.18 6.59 13.55
CA LYS A 93 1.24 5.51 13.80
C LYS A 93 0.41 5.89 15.01
N LYS A 94 -0.90 6.01 14.79
CA LYS A 94 -1.90 6.25 15.83
C LYS A 94 -2.67 4.97 16.13
N ASP A 95 -3.14 4.83 17.36
CA ASP A 95 -4.10 3.78 17.71
C ASP A 95 -5.53 4.15 17.30
N ALA A 96 -6.49 3.32 17.70
CA ALA A 96 -7.91 3.55 17.42
C ALA A 96 -8.49 4.78 18.14
N SER A 97 -7.82 5.30 19.18
CA SER A 97 -8.21 6.52 19.90
C SER A 97 -7.59 7.79 19.32
N GLY A 98 -6.77 7.65 18.26
CA GLY A 98 -6.05 8.77 17.65
C GLY A 98 -4.76 9.15 18.38
N GLN A 99 -4.38 8.44 19.45
CA GLN A 99 -3.15 8.69 20.17
C GLN A 99 -1.95 8.14 19.39
N VAL A 100 -0.88 8.92 19.31
CA VAL A 100 0.37 8.49 18.66
C VAL A 100 1.01 7.36 19.45
N VAL A 101 1.08 6.18 18.85
CA VAL A 101 1.72 4.99 19.43
C VAL A 101 3.14 4.78 18.94
N LYS A 102 3.48 5.25 17.73
CA LYS A 102 4.82 5.06 17.18
C LYS A 102 5.17 6.10 16.12
N HIS A 103 6.42 6.58 16.16
CA HIS A 103 7.04 7.34 15.09
C HIS A 103 7.70 6.36 14.11
N LYS A 104 7.50 6.55 12.82
CA LYS A 104 8.09 5.68 11.79
C LYS A 104 8.79 6.54 10.75
N ALA A 105 10.09 6.32 10.57
CA ALA A 105 10.83 6.82 9.43
C ALA A 105 11.06 5.68 8.43
N ARG A 106 11.18 6.01 7.15
CA ARG A 106 11.62 5.10 6.10
C ARG A 106 12.57 5.81 5.17
N LEU A 107 13.64 5.12 4.79
CA LEU A 107 14.52 5.59 3.73
C LEU A 107 13.93 5.17 2.38
N VAL A 108 13.77 6.13 1.47
CA VAL A 108 13.13 5.90 0.17
C VAL A 108 14.01 6.46 -0.94
N VAL A 109 14.34 5.62 -1.92
CA VAL A 109 15.06 6.04 -3.14
C VAL A 109 14.14 6.89 -4.00
N LYS A 110 14.68 7.96 -4.60
CA LYS A 110 13.99 8.75 -5.61
C LYS A 110 13.98 8.02 -6.96
N GLY A 111 13.24 6.90 -7.03
CA GLY A 111 13.25 5.99 -8.18
C GLY A 111 12.73 6.59 -9.49
N PHE A 112 12.07 7.76 -9.47
CA PHE A 112 11.77 8.50 -10.71
C PHE A 112 13.03 8.87 -11.50
N GLN A 113 14.19 8.95 -10.84
CA GLN A 113 15.49 9.19 -11.46
C GLN A 113 16.04 7.95 -12.19
N GLN A 114 15.50 6.76 -11.96
CA GLN A 114 15.94 5.52 -12.62
C GLN A 114 15.56 5.48 -14.10
N LYS A 115 16.49 4.99 -14.92
CA LYS A 115 16.38 4.80 -16.36
C LYS A 115 16.26 3.32 -16.71
N LYS A 116 15.27 2.99 -17.54
CA LYS A 116 15.09 1.63 -18.07
C LYS A 116 16.29 1.24 -18.95
N GLY A 117 16.76 0.00 -18.85
CA GLY A 117 17.95 -0.51 -19.55
C GLY A 117 19.28 -0.10 -18.92
N ILE A 118 19.24 0.63 -17.80
CA ILE A 118 20.42 0.99 -17.01
C ILE A 118 20.22 0.56 -15.56
N ASP A 119 19.16 1.08 -14.92
CA ASP A 119 18.89 0.86 -13.49
C ASP A 119 17.85 -0.23 -13.23
N PHE A 120 17.10 -0.63 -14.27
CA PHE A 120 16.13 -1.73 -14.25
C PHE A 120 15.73 -2.12 -15.68
N ASP A 121 15.31 -3.37 -15.87
CA ASP A 121 14.71 -3.83 -17.13
C ASP A 121 13.20 -4.10 -17.01
N GLU A 122 12.81 -4.80 -15.93
CA GLU A 122 11.43 -5.21 -15.65
C GLU A 122 10.97 -4.76 -14.26
N ILE A 123 9.73 -4.29 -14.15
CA ILE A 123 9.17 -3.74 -12.90
C ILE A 123 7.88 -4.41 -12.45
N PHE A 124 7.30 -5.27 -13.31
CA PHE A 124 5.99 -5.85 -13.05
C PHE A 124 6.06 -6.82 -11.87
N ALA A 125 5.16 -6.64 -10.91
CA ALA A 125 4.90 -7.57 -9.83
C ALA A 125 3.39 -7.83 -9.73
N PRO A 126 2.96 -9.10 -9.63
CA PRO A 126 1.56 -9.41 -9.47
C PRO A 126 1.06 -8.99 -8.08
N VAL A 127 -0.25 -8.74 -7.99
CA VAL A 127 -0.96 -8.49 -6.73
C VAL A 127 -2.17 -9.39 -6.70
N VAL A 128 -2.44 -10.01 -5.55
CA VAL A 128 -3.57 -10.93 -5.39
C VAL A 128 -4.89 -10.24 -5.72
N LYS A 129 -5.73 -10.93 -6.49
CA LYS A 129 -7.03 -10.43 -6.93
C LYS A 129 -8.03 -10.53 -5.79
N MET A 130 -8.94 -9.55 -5.71
CA MET A 130 -10.04 -9.58 -4.75
C MET A 130 -10.95 -10.79 -4.94
N THR A 131 -11.11 -11.28 -6.17
CA THR A 131 -11.83 -12.52 -6.48
C THR A 131 -11.19 -13.72 -5.80
N SER A 132 -9.86 -13.82 -5.80
CA SER A 132 -9.11 -14.91 -5.17
C SER A 132 -9.26 -14.88 -3.64
N ILE A 133 -9.19 -13.68 -3.05
CA ILE A 133 -9.45 -13.47 -1.62
C ILE A 133 -10.86 -13.97 -1.26
N ARG A 134 -11.89 -13.54 -2.01
CA ARG A 134 -13.28 -13.96 -1.76
C ARG A 134 -13.48 -15.46 -1.91
N VAL A 135 -12.90 -16.09 -2.93
CA VAL A 135 -12.97 -17.54 -3.14
C VAL A 135 -12.35 -18.28 -1.94
N ILE A 136 -11.16 -17.86 -1.50
CA ILE A 136 -10.48 -18.52 -0.38
C ILE A 136 -11.23 -18.32 0.94
N LEU A 137 -11.76 -17.13 1.20
CA LEU A 137 -12.63 -16.89 2.36
C LEU A 137 -13.90 -17.76 2.29
N GLY A 138 -14.53 -17.86 1.13
CA GLY A 138 -15.69 -18.73 0.91
C GLY A 138 -15.37 -20.21 1.16
N LEU A 139 -14.21 -20.69 0.72
CA LEU A 139 -13.72 -22.04 1.02
C LEU A 139 -13.48 -22.22 2.53
N ALA A 140 -12.84 -21.24 3.18
CA ALA A 140 -12.59 -21.30 4.62
C ALA A 140 -13.88 -21.37 5.45
N ALA A 141 -14.91 -20.62 5.06
CA ALA A 141 -16.23 -20.69 5.68
C ALA A 141 -16.91 -22.04 5.42
N SER A 142 -17.09 -22.41 4.15
CA SER A 142 -17.86 -23.59 3.74
C SER A 142 -17.28 -24.91 4.25
N MET A 143 -15.95 -25.05 4.23
CA MET A 143 -15.23 -26.25 4.65
C MET A 143 -14.74 -26.17 6.10
N ASN A 144 -15.05 -25.09 6.83
CA ASN A 144 -14.57 -24.83 8.19
C ASN A 144 -13.03 -24.97 8.33
N LEU A 145 -12.28 -24.33 7.43
CA LEU A 145 -10.81 -24.36 7.43
C LEU A 145 -10.25 -23.34 8.43
N GLU A 146 -9.04 -23.56 8.90
CA GLU A 146 -8.28 -22.53 9.60
C GLU A 146 -7.99 -21.36 8.66
N LEU A 147 -8.01 -20.14 9.21
CA LEU A 147 -7.77 -18.90 8.49
C LEU A 147 -6.85 -18.04 9.35
N GLU A 148 -5.58 -18.08 9.02
CA GLU A 148 -4.49 -17.45 9.76
C GLU A 148 -3.85 -16.33 8.93
N GLN A 149 -3.24 -15.36 9.61
CA GLN A 149 -2.63 -14.21 8.99
C GLN A 149 -1.19 -14.03 9.45
N MET A 150 -0.32 -13.69 8.51
CA MET A 150 1.04 -13.25 8.78
C MET A 150 1.33 -11.96 8.04
N ASP A 151 2.31 -11.21 8.52
CA ASP A 151 2.83 -10.01 7.90
C ASP A 151 4.35 -10.13 7.80
N VAL A 152 4.93 -9.79 6.65
CA VAL A 152 6.40 -9.70 6.52
C VAL A 152 6.85 -8.28 6.83
N LYS A 153 7.77 -8.13 7.78
CA LYS A 153 8.38 -6.84 8.04
C LYS A 153 9.28 -6.48 6.87
N THR A 154 9.19 -5.22 6.44
CA THR A 154 10.11 -4.66 5.44
C THR A 154 10.24 -5.50 4.17
N ALA A 155 9.11 -5.97 3.60
CA ALA A 155 9.05 -6.89 2.46
C ALA A 155 10.07 -6.60 1.34
N PHE A 156 10.19 -5.33 0.93
CA PHE A 156 11.11 -4.96 -0.16
C PHE A 156 12.59 -5.13 0.20
N LEU A 157 12.97 -5.01 1.46
CA LEU A 157 14.36 -5.22 1.90
C LEU A 157 14.82 -6.67 1.79
N HIS A 158 13.91 -7.61 1.52
CA HIS A 158 14.26 -9.02 1.30
C HIS A 158 14.52 -9.37 -0.17
N GLY A 159 14.15 -8.49 -1.11
CA GLY A 159 14.39 -8.72 -2.54
C GLY A 159 15.84 -8.47 -2.92
N ASP A 160 16.49 -9.42 -3.56
CA ASP A 160 17.86 -9.25 -4.06
C ASP A 160 17.85 -8.38 -5.33
N LEU A 161 18.80 -7.45 -5.47
CA LEU A 161 18.95 -6.67 -6.70
C LEU A 161 19.78 -7.43 -7.72
N GLU A 162 19.30 -7.46 -8.95
CA GLU A 162 20.02 -8.02 -10.10
C GLU A 162 20.91 -6.93 -10.74
N GLU A 163 20.48 -5.67 -10.66
CA GLU A 163 21.17 -4.52 -11.21
C GLU A 163 22.16 -3.87 -10.23
N GLU A 164 23.22 -3.28 -10.75
CA GLU A 164 24.18 -2.51 -9.95
C GLU A 164 23.66 -1.07 -9.71
N ILE A 165 23.16 -0.82 -8.50
CA ILE A 165 22.55 0.47 -8.15
C ILE A 165 23.32 1.13 -7.01
N TYR A 166 23.61 2.42 -7.20
CA TYR A 166 24.21 3.27 -6.18
C TYR A 166 23.19 4.28 -5.69
N MET A 167 23.24 4.59 -4.40
CA MET A 167 22.41 5.57 -3.73
C MET A 167 23.31 6.49 -2.90
N HIS A 168 23.04 7.79 -2.88
CA HIS A 168 23.73 8.68 -1.93
C HIS A 168 23.47 8.21 -0.49
N GLN A 169 24.37 8.57 0.43
CA GLN A 169 24.16 8.27 1.84
C GLN A 169 22.89 8.97 2.35
N PRO A 170 22.22 8.43 3.39
CA PRO A 170 21.03 9.04 3.96
C PRO A 170 21.37 10.39 4.60
N GLU A 171 20.53 11.41 4.35
CA GLU A 171 20.72 12.74 4.94
C GLU A 171 20.74 12.67 6.47
N GLY A 172 21.77 13.28 7.08
CA GLY A 172 21.98 13.31 8.53
C GLY A 172 22.78 12.12 9.08
N PHE A 173 23.21 11.20 8.22
CA PHE A 173 23.95 9.98 8.57
C PHE A 173 25.11 9.72 7.61
N GLU A 174 25.64 10.77 6.99
CA GLU A 174 26.77 10.68 6.08
C GLU A 174 28.10 10.49 6.83
N ASN A 175 28.97 9.64 6.28
CA ASN A 175 30.38 9.61 6.65
C ASN A 175 31.08 10.89 6.16
N SER A 176 32.23 11.23 6.75
CA SER A 176 33.00 12.46 6.46
C SER A 176 33.53 12.62 5.03
N ASN A 177 33.29 11.66 4.13
CA ASN A 177 33.77 11.68 2.76
C ASN A 177 32.60 11.62 1.75
N ASP A 178 32.39 12.73 1.05
CA ASP A 178 31.28 12.93 0.10
C ASP A 178 31.36 12.02 -1.13
N ASN A 179 32.53 11.43 -1.43
CA ASN A 179 32.68 10.50 -2.56
C ASN A 179 32.15 9.09 -2.27
N PHE A 180 31.82 8.80 -1.01
CA PHE A 180 31.29 7.49 -0.62
C PHE A 180 29.77 7.43 -0.78
N VAL A 181 29.30 6.32 -1.32
CA VAL A 181 27.89 6.04 -1.64
C VAL A 181 27.49 4.66 -1.14
N CYS A 182 26.19 4.43 -1.01
CA CYS A 182 25.62 3.12 -0.73
C CYS A 182 25.49 2.33 -2.04
N LYS A 183 26.25 1.24 -2.20
CA LYS A 183 25.99 0.24 -3.25
C LYS A 183 24.91 -0.71 -2.75
N LEU A 184 23.75 -0.71 -3.41
CA LEU A 184 22.59 -1.50 -2.99
C LEU A 184 22.75 -2.96 -3.45
N SER A 185 22.69 -3.89 -2.50
CA SER A 185 22.65 -5.34 -2.73
C SER A 185 21.20 -5.87 -2.69
N LYS A 186 20.33 -5.19 -1.96
CA LYS A 186 18.90 -5.52 -1.85
C LYS A 186 18.03 -4.34 -2.23
N SER A 187 16.80 -4.64 -2.62
CA SER A 187 15.87 -3.63 -3.09
C SER A 187 15.37 -2.78 -1.92
N LEU A 188 15.17 -1.49 -2.18
CA LEU A 188 14.74 -0.50 -1.20
C LEU A 188 13.42 0.15 -1.63
N TYR A 189 12.71 0.78 -0.70
CA TYR A 189 11.52 1.55 -1.03
C TYR A 189 11.83 2.60 -2.09
N GLY A 190 10.88 2.80 -3.01
CA GLY A 190 11.01 3.79 -4.07
C GLY A 190 11.74 3.31 -5.33
N LEU A 191 12.51 2.21 -5.27
CA LEU A 191 13.01 1.57 -6.48
C LEU A 191 11.85 0.99 -7.30
N LYS A 192 11.88 1.21 -8.62
CA LYS A 192 10.81 0.78 -9.53
C LYS A 192 10.64 -0.74 -9.56
N GLN A 193 11.71 -1.51 -9.41
CA GLN A 193 11.71 -2.97 -9.45
C GLN A 193 11.59 -3.66 -8.08
N ALA A 194 11.64 -2.92 -6.95
CA ALA A 194 11.59 -3.52 -5.61
C ALA A 194 10.42 -4.49 -5.38
N PRO A 195 9.18 -4.18 -5.83
CA PRO A 195 8.05 -5.10 -5.66
C PRO A 195 8.26 -6.43 -6.40
N ARG A 196 8.91 -6.37 -7.56
CA ARG A 196 9.22 -7.55 -8.39
C ARG A 196 10.29 -8.40 -7.74
N GLN A 197 11.37 -7.78 -7.23
CA GLN A 197 12.43 -8.52 -6.55
C GLN A 197 11.94 -9.21 -5.28
N TRP A 198 11.07 -8.55 -4.52
CA TRP A 198 10.37 -9.20 -3.40
C TRP A 198 9.54 -10.41 -3.88
N ASN A 199 8.70 -10.23 -4.91
CA ASN A 199 7.87 -11.31 -5.41
C ASN A 199 8.69 -12.51 -5.91
N LYS A 200 9.79 -12.27 -6.63
CA LYS A 200 10.73 -13.31 -7.09
C LYS A 200 11.35 -14.09 -5.93
N LYS A 201 11.82 -13.38 -4.90
CA LYS A 201 12.40 -13.99 -3.71
C LYS A 201 11.38 -14.88 -3.00
N PHE A 202 10.17 -14.36 -2.81
CA PHE A 202 9.09 -15.09 -2.16
C PHE A 202 8.66 -16.32 -2.97
N ASP A 203 8.48 -16.18 -4.29
CA ASP A 203 8.13 -17.28 -5.19
C ASP A 203 9.17 -18.41 -5.13
N SER A 204 10.46 -18.05 -5.14
CA SER A 204 11.56 -19.02 -4.99
C SER A 204 11.50 -19.77 -3.66
N CYS A 205 11.24 -19.05 -2.55
CA CYS A 205 11.08 -19.65 -1.23
C CYS A 205 9.89 -20.63 -1.18
N MET A 206 8.72 -20.21 -1.67
CA MET A 206 7.52 -21.05 -1.68
C MET A 206 7.67 -22.29 -2.56
N LYS A 207 8.26 -22.15 -3.75
CA LYS A 207 8.56 -23.28 -4.64
C LYS A 207 9.54 -24.26 -4.00
N GLY A 208 10.58 -23.76 -3.33
CA GLY A 208 11.53 -24.60 -2.57
C GLY A 208 10.85 -25.42 -1.47
N GLN A 209 9.78 -24.91 -0.87
CA GLN A 209 8.95 -25.62 0.11
C GLN A 209 7.87 -26.53 -0.53
N GLY A 210 7.84 -26.65 -1.86
CA GLY A 210 6.90 -27.51 -2.60
C GLY A 210 5.51 -26.91 -2.83
N TYR A 211 5.33 -25.61 -2.65
CA TYR A 211 4.11 -24.92 -3.04
C TYR A 211 4.12 -24.58 -4.53
N LYS A 212 2.94 -24.55 -5.15
CA LYS A 212 2.76 -24.19 -6.56
C LYS A 212 1.84 -22.99 -6.69
N LYS A 213 2.21 -22.03 -7.54
CA LYS A 213 1.32 -20.93 -7.92
C LYS A 213 0.10 -21.47 -8.66
N THR A 214 -1.06 -20.84 -8.45
CA THR A 214 -2.25 -21.13 -9.26
C THR A 214 -2.14 -20.46 -10.62
N THR A 215 -2.83 -21.02 -11.63
CA THR A 215 -2.93 -20.41 -12.96
C THR A 215 -3.91 -19.22 -12.99
N ALA A 216 -4.85 -19.17 -12.04
CA ALA A 216 -5.84 -18.10 -11.95
C ALA A 216 -5.26 -16.81 -11.33
N ASP A 217 -4.30 -16.96 -10.41
CA ASP A 217 -3.67 -15.86 -9.67
C ASP A 217 -2.26 -16.25 -9.18
N GLU A 218 -1.25 -15.51 -9.65
CA GLU A 218 0.17 -15.74 -9.36
C GLU A 218 0.56 -15.40 -7.92
N CYS A 219 -0.31 -14.74 -7.17
CA CYS A 219 -0.11 -14.47 -5.75
C CYS A 219 -0.74 -15.52 -4.83
N VAL A 220 -1.34 -16.58 -5.41
CA VAL A 220 -1.94 -17.68 -4.67
C VAL A 220 -1.09 -18.93 -4.83
N TYR A 221 -0.63 -19.47 -3.71
CA TYR A 221 0.20 -20.67 -3.62
C TYR A 221 -0.61 -21.80 -2.98
N ILE A 222 -0.58 -22.99 -3.57
CA ILE A 222 -1.27 -24.18 -3.05
C ILE A 222 -0.27 -25.32 -2.91
N LYS A 223 -0.33 -26.02 -1.78
CA LYS A 223 0.34 -27.30 -1.55
C LYS A 223 -0.69 -28.35 -1.18
N LYS A 224 -0.80 -29.39 -2.00
CA LYS A 224 -1.59 -30.58 -1.69
C LYS A 224 -0.80 -31.47 -0.73
N LEU A 225 -1.47 -31.99 0.28
CA LEU A 225 -0.89 -32.87 1.28
C LEU A 225 -1.20 -34.34 0.93
N PRO A 226 -0.41 -35.32 1.44
CA PRO A 226 -0.62 -36.74 1.12
C PRO A 226 -1.98 -37.30 1.51
N ASP A 227 -2.63 -36.71 2.51
CA ASP A 227 -3.98 -37.07 2.98
C ASP A 227 -5.11 -36.50 2.11
N GLY A 228 -4.76 -35.85 0.99
CA GLY A 228 -5.70 -35.22 0.06
C GLY A 228 -6.16 -33.81 0.47
N THR A 229 -5.75 -33.31 1.63
CA THR A 229 -6.03 -31.93 2.05
C THR A 229 -5.06 -30.93 1.39
N PHE A 230 -5.23 -29.64 1.65
CA PHE A 230 -4.36 -28.60 1.10
C PHE A 230 -4.08 -27.47 2.09
N ILE A 231 -2.98 -26.77 1.83
CA ILE A 231 -2.72 -25.42 2.36
C ILE A 231 -2.70 -24.46 1.18
N ALA A 232 -3.43 -23.35 1.31
CA ALA A 232 -3.39 -22.21 0.41
C ALA A 232 -2.77 -21.01 1.13
N LEU A 233 -1.89 -20.27 0.45
CA LEU A 233 -1.34 -19.00 0.91
C LEU A 233 -1.60 -17.93 -0.15
N LEU A 234 -2.09 -16.77 0.28
CA LEU A 234 -2.31 -15.60 -0.56
C LEU A 234 -1.33 -14.53 -0.10
N LEU A 235 -0.57 -13.97 -1.04
CA LEU A 235 0.37 -12.89 -0.79
C LEU A 235 -0.18 -11.57 -1.36
N TYR A 236 -0.38 -10.57 -0.52
CA TYR A 236 -0.56 -9.18 -0.92
C TYR A 236 0.62 -8.36 -0.41
N VAL A 237 1.68 -8.22 -1.21
CA VAL A 237 2.89 -7.47 -0.84
C VAL A 237 3.46 -7.94 0.52
N ASP A 238 3.10 -7.28 1.62
CA ASP A 238 3.49 -7.57 3.00
C ASP A 238 2.50 -8.49 3.74
N ASP A 239 1.20 -8.38 3.43
CA ASP A 239 0.11 -9.11 4.07
C ASP A 239 -0.04 -10.53 3.50
N MET A 240 -0.15 -11.55 4.35
CA MET A 240 -0.37 -12.95 3.97
C MET A 240 -1.60 -13.55 4.64
N LEU A 241 -2.44 -14.23 3.86
CA LEU A 241 -3.50 -15.10 4.38
C LEU A 241 -3.13 -16.56 4.13
N ILE A 242 -3.25 -17.38 5.18
CA ILE A 242 -2.97 -18.82 5.14
C ILE A 242 -4.25 -19.58 5.49
N VAL A 243 -4.64 -20.52 4.64
CA VAL A 243 -5.86 -21.31 4.77
C VAL A 243 -5.56 -22.79 4.63
N GLY A 244 -6.09 -23.60 5.53
CA GLY A 244 -5.90 -25.05 5.48
C GLY A 244 -6.68 -25.75 6.59
N LYS A 245 -6.81 -27.07 6.49
CA LYS A 245 -7.54 -27.86 7.49
C LYS A 245 -6.69 -28.18 8.72
N ASP A 246 -5.38 -28.41 8.51
CA ASP A 246 -4.46 -28.87 9.54
C ASP A 246 -3.64 -27.70 10.12
N ALA A 247 -3.97 -27.32 11.36
CA ALA A 247 -3.28 -26.26 12.10
C ALA A 247 -1.79 -26.57 12.34
N VAL A 248 -1.40 -27.85 12.48
CA VAL A 248 0.01 -28.25 12.65
C VAL A 248 0.80 -27.93 11.39
N LYS A 249 0.24 -28.26 10.22
CA LYS A 249 0.88 -27.99 8.93
C LYS A 249 0.91 -26.50 8.61
N ILE A 250 -0.12 -25.74 9.00
CA ILE A 250 -0.09 -24.27 8.92
C ILE A 250 1.04 -23.71 9.79
N ASN A 251 1.14 -24.13 11.05
CA ASN A 251 2.21 -23.69 11.95
C ASN A 251 3.61 -24.08 11.45
N GLN A 252 3.73 -25.22 10.76
CA GLN A 252 4.98 -25.59 10.09
C GLN A 252 5.33 -24.57 8.99
N LEU A 253 4.38 -24.23 8.11
CA LEU A 253 4.59 -23.19 7.09
C LEU A 253 4.99 -21.84 7.73
N LYS A 254 4.28 -21.41 8.79
CA LYS A 254 4.63 -20.17 9.50
C LYS A 254 6.07 -20.18 9.98
N LYS A 255 6.53 -21.29 10.57
CA LYS A 255 7.93 -21.46 11.02
C LYS A 255 8.92 -21.44 9.86
N GLU A 256 8.61 -22.06 8.74
CA GLU A 256 9.47 -22.07 7.54
C GLU A 256 9.60 -20.66 6.93
N LEU A 257 8.51 -19.90 6.88
CA LEU A 257 8.53 -18.49 6.49
C LEU A 257 9.35 -17.64 7.45
N SER A 258 9.17 -17.79 8.77
CA SER A 258 9.93 -17.05 9.79
C SER A 258 11.44 -17.37 9.80
N LYS A 259 11.86 -18.50 9.22
CA LYS A 259 13.29 -18.78 9.00
C LYS A 259 13.85 -18.02 7.81
N SER A 260 13.00 -17.73 6.83
CA SER A 260 13.40 -17.12 5.56
C SER A 260 13.30 -15.59 5.58
N PHE A 261 12.32 -15.06 6.33
CA PHE A 261 11.97 -13.65 6.37
C PHE A 261 11.68 -13.20 7.81
N ASP A 262 11.79 -11.89 8.09
CA ASP A 262 11.35 -11.34 9.39
C ASP A 262 9.83 -11.25 9.41
N MET A 263 9.20 -12.28 9.98
CA MET A 263 7.75 -12.44 9.98
C MET A 263 7.12 -12.00 11.30
N LYS A 264 5.91 -11.46 11.21
CA LYS A 264 5.00 -11.23 12.32
C LYS A 264 3.79 -12.14 12.18
N ASP A 265 3.58 -13.02 13.16
CA ASP A 265 2.35 -13.80 13.24
C ASP A 265 1.24 -12.94 13.83
N LEU A 266 0.13 -12.80 13.10
CA LEU A 266 -1.04 -12.05 13.52
C LEU A 266 -2.15 -12.97 14.05
N GLY A 267 -1.92 -14.29 14.03
CA GLY A 267 -2.87 -15.30 14.48
C GLY A 267 -4.08 -15.43 13.54
N PRO A 268 -5.27 -15.76 14.08
CA PRO A 268 -6.49 -15.85 13.28
C PRO A 268 -6.78 -14.55 12.54
N ALA A 269 -7.11 -14.63 11.26
CA ALA A 269 -7.30 -13.42 10.45
C ALA A 269 -8.50 -12.60 10.94
N GLN A 270 -8.23 -11.38 11.39
CA GLN A 270 -9.24 -10.42 11.82
C GLN A 270 -9.38 -9.26 10.83
N GLN A 271 -8.40 -9.05 9.97
CA GLN A 271 -8.42 -8.02 8.94
C GLN A 271 -7.65 -8.46 7.70
N ILE A 272 -8.05 -7.99 6.52
CA ILE A 272 -7.26 -8.15 5.30
C ILE A 272 -7.47 -6.93 4.40
N LEU A 273 -6.37 -6.29 3.98
CA LEU A 273 -6.41 -5.05 3.19
C LEU A 273 -7.28 -3.95 3.82
N GLY A 274 -7.28 -3.85 5.15
CA GLY A 274 -8.12 -2.88 5.87
C GLY A 274 -9.61 -3.18 5.85
N MET A 275 -10.03 -4.36 5.37
CA MET A 275 -11.36 -4.92 5.62
C MET A 275 -11.33 -5.73 6.90
N GLN A 276 -12.29 -5.52 7.80
CA GLN A 276 -12.47 -6.34 8.98
C GLN A 276 -13.11 -7.67 8.60
N ILE A 277 -12.59 -8.76 9.18
CA ILE A 277 -13.12 -10.12 9.03
C ILE A 277 -13.79 -10.50 10.35
N THR A 278 -15.08 -10.82 10.28
CA THR A 278 -15.82 -11.43 11.40
C THR A 278 -16.18 -12.85 11.02
N ARG A 279 -15.97 -13.80 11.94
CA ARG A 279 -16.18 -15.23 11.67
C ARG A 279 -17.13 -15.85 12.68
N ASP A 280 -18.14 -16.54 12.16
CA ASP A 280 -19.01 -17.44 12.93
C ASP A 280 -18.76 -18.87 12.43
N ARG A 281 -17.99 -19.64 13.21
CA ARG A 281 -17.67 -21.02 12.88
C ARG A 281 -18.87 -21.95 12.99
N LYS A 282 -19.76 -21.74 13.96
CA LYS A 282 -20.92 -22.61 14.20
C LYS A 282 -21.86 -22.58 12.98
N ASN A 283 -22.09 -21.40 12.44
CA ASN A 283 -22.95 -21.22 11.26
C ASN A 283 -22.17 -21.21 9.94
N ARG A 284 -20.85 -21.42 9.96
CA ARG A 284 -19.96 -21.40 8.78
C ARG A 284 -20.11 -20.12 7.95
N LYS A 285 -20.07 -18.97 8.61
CA LYS A 285 -20.20 -17.65 7.99
C LYS A 285 -18.96 -16.80 8.23
N LEU A 286 -18.65 -15.97 7.23
CA LEU A 286 -17.64 -14.92 7.28
C LEU A 286 -18.26 -13.64 6.74
N TRP A 287 -17.98 -12.53 7.41
CA TRP A 287 -18.39 -11.19 7.00
C TRP A 287 -17.15 -10.32 6.79
N LEU A 288 -17.21 -9.47 5.77
CA LEU A 288 -16.22 -8.46 5.49
C LEU A 288 -16.84 -7.07 5.70
N SER A 289 -16.20 -6.22 6.49
CA SER A 289 -16.64 -4.84 6.73
C SER A 289 -15.56 -3.84 6.36
N GLN A 290 -15.96 -2.70 5.80
CA GLN A 290 -15.12 -1.53 5.55
C GLN A 290 -15.64 -0.28 6.29
N GLU A 291 -16.42 -0.46 7.35
CA GLU A 291 -17.04 0.63 8.13
C GLU A 291 -16.04 1.76 8.46
N LYS A 292 -14.95 1.46 9.17
CA LYS A 292 -13.90 2.43 9.50
C LYS A 292 -13.22 3.09 8.29
N TYR A 293 -13.21 2.42 7.15
CA TYR A 293 -12.70 3.03 5.92
C TYR A 293 -13.72 4.01 5.35
N ILE A 294 -14.99 3.63 5.30
CA ILE A 294 -16.08 4.46 4.80
C ILE A 294 -16.25 5.71 5.68
N GLU A 295 -16.21 5.57 7.01
CA GLU A 295 -16.24 6.70 7.95
C GLU A 295 -15.14 7.71 7.65
N ARG A 296 -13.89 7.27 7.51
CA ARG A 296 -12.78 8.16 7.14
C ARG A 296 -12.93 8.79 5.76
N VAL A 297 -13.58 8.10 4.82
CA VAL A 297 -13.88 8.68 3.50
C VAL A 297 -14.94 9.78 3.63
N LEU A 298 -15.98 9.57 4.43
CA LEU A 298 -16.99 10.58 4.70
C LEU A 298 -16.38 11.80 5.39
N GLU A 299 -15.55 11.58 6.41
CA GLU A 299 -14.82 12.65 7.10
C GLU A 299 -13.95 13.45 6.13
N ARG A 300 -13.16 12.76 5.29
CA ARG A 300 -12.27 13.39 4.32
C ARG A 300 -12.98 14.32 3.33
N PHE A 301 -14.23 14.03 2.99
CA PHE A 301 -15.01 14.81 2.03
C PHE A 301 -16.11 15.63 2.71
N ASN A 302 -16.04 15.83 4.04
CA ASN A 302 -17.00 16.60 4.83
C ASN A 302 -18.45 16.11 4.67
N MET A 303 -18.63 14.79 4.66
CA MET A 303 -19.92 14.11 4.46
C MET A 303 -20.39 13.33 5.69
N ASN A 304 -19.90 13.65 6.90
CA ASN A 304 -20.27 12.95 8.14
C ASN A 304 -21.78 13.05 8.44
N ASP A 305 -22.37 14.20 8.13
CA ASP A 305 -23.80 14.46 8.32
C ASP A 305 -24.65 14.11 7.09
N ALA A 306 -24.06 13.42 6.10
CA ALA A 306 -24.78 13.04 4.90
C ALA A 306 -25.91 12.06 5.24
N LYS A 307 -27.09 12.33 4.69
CA LYS A 307 -28.26 11.47 4.90
C LYS A 307 -28.09 10.16 4.11
N PRO A 308 -28.41 9.00 4.71
CA PRO A 308 -28.36 7.73 4.00
C PRO A 308 -29.40 7.71 2.88
N VAL A 309 -29.02 7.17 1.74
CA VAL A 309 -29.90 6.96 0.59
C VAL A 309 -29.93 5.47 0.23
N SER A 310 -31.11 4.97 -0.15
CA SER A 310 -31.29 3.58 -0.57
C SER A 310 -30.86 3.34 -2.02
N VAL A 311 -30.79 4.39 -2.83
CA VAL A 311 -30.44 4.34 -4.24
C VAL A 311 -29.16 5.15 -4.47
N PRO A 312 -28.01 4.49 -4.75
CA PRO A 312 -26.73 5.17 -4.92
C PRO A 312 -26.68 6.22 -6.04
N LEU A 313 -27.48 6.03 -7.10
CA LEU A 313 -27.65 7.02 -8.18
C LEU A 313 -29.12 7.00 -8.63
N ALA A 314 -29.85 8.07 -8.35
CA ALA A 314 -31.25 8.16 -8.72
C ALA A 314 -31.44 8.40 -10.23
N ASN A 315 -32.52 7.85 -10.81
CA ASN A 315 -32.78 7.89 -12.27
C ASN A 315 -32.91 9.29 -12.88
N HIS A 316 -33.14 10.32 -12.05
CA HIS A 316 -33.24 11.70 -12.53
C HIS A 316 -31.86 12.33 -12.80
N PHE A 317 -30.77 11.75 -12.28
CA PHE A 317 -29.42 12.19 -12.61
C PHE A 317 -29.03 11.72 -14.01
N LYS A 318 -29.05 12.65 -14.97
CA LYS A 318 -28.62 12.41 -16.36
C LYS A 318 -27.25 13.07 -16.60
N LEU A 319 -26.23 12.52 -15.95
CA LEU A 319 -24.86 13.01 -16.08
C LEU A 319 -24.38 12.91 -17.54
N SER A 320 -23.78 13.98 -18.07
CA SER A 320 -23.43 14.04 -19.49
C SER A 320 -22.18 14.90 -19.72
N LYS A 321 -21.46 14.66 -20.82
CA LYS A 321 -20.30 15.50 -21.16
C LYS A 321 -20.68 16.96 -21.48
N ARG A 322 -21.97 17.28 -21.65
CA ARG A 322 -22.44 18.64 -21.92
C ARG A 322 -22.39 19.53 -20.69
N THR A 323 -22.37 18.94 -19.49
CA THR A 323 -22.29 19.65 -18.22
C THR A 323 -20.84 19.75 -17.71
N CYS A 324 -19.88 19.29 -18.52
CA CYS A 324 -18.47 19.52 -18.28
C CYS A 324 -18.13 21.00 -18.45
N PRO A 325 -17.17 21.54 -17.67
CA PRO A 325 -16.65 22.89 -17.84
C PRO A 325 -16.18 23.16 -19.26
N THR A 326 -16.55 24.32 -19.80
CA THR A 326 -16.12 24.78 -21.14
C THR A 326 -15.38 26.11 -21.07
N SER A 327 -15.67 26.94 -20.06
CA SER A 327 -14.96 28.20 -19.81
C SER A 327 -13.74 28.00 -18.91
N LYS A 328 -12.76 28.90 -19.01
CA LYS A 328 -11.59 28.90 -18.12
C LYS A 328 -11.98 29.10 -16.65
N GLU A 329 -13.04 29.85 -16.40
CA GLU A 329 -13.57 30.11 -15.06
C GLU A 329 -14.14 28.83 -14.45
N GLU A 330 -15.02 28.12 -15.15
CA GLU A 330 -15.57 26.83 -14.67
C GLU A 330 -14.49 25.76 -14.48
N ILE A 331 -13.49 25.71 -15.37
CA ILE A 331 -12.36 24.80 -15.23
C ILE A 331 -11.56 25.16 -13.97
N GLY A 332 -11.34 26.46 -13.74
CA GLY A 332 -10.71 26.97 -12.52
C GLY A 332 -11.47 26.55 -11.27
N GLU A 333 -12.79 26.73 -11.23
CA GLU A 333 -13.64 26.32 -10.11
C GLU A 333 -13.58 24.81 -9.84
N MET A 334 -13.67 23.98 -10.89
CA MET A 334 -13.66 22.53 -10.74
C MET A 334 -12.29 21.96 -10.41
N SER A 335 -11.19 22.69 -10.70
CA SER A 335 -9.83 22.25 -10.38
C SER A 335 -9.60 22.11 -8.87
N ALA A 336 -10.32 22.87 -8.05
CA ALA A 336 -10.28 22.78 -6.59
C ALA A 336 -11.13 21.63 -6.00
N VAL A 337 -11.97 20.98 -6.81
CA VAL A 337 -12.83 19.89 -6.36
C VAL A 337 -12.07 18.57 -6.47
N PRO A 338 -11.87 17.80 -5.38
CA PRO A 338 -11.07 16.58 -5.39
C PRO A 338 -11.82 15.37 -5.99
N TYR A 339 -12.47 15.56 -7.14
CA TYR A 339 -13.38 14.59 -7.76
C TYR A 339 -12.76 13.22 -7.99
N SER A 340 -11.57 13.20 -8.59
CA SER A 340 -10.85 11.95 -8.89
C SER A 340 -10.48 11.17 -7.63
N SER A 341 -10.15 11.88 -6.55
CA SER A 341 -9.86 11.31 -5.24
C SER A 341 -11.11 10.70 -4.60
N SER A 342 -12.26 11.38 -4.70
CA SER A 342 -13.56 10.86 -4.21
C SER A 342 -13.97 9.60 -4.96
N VAL A 343 -13.93 9.63 -6.30
CA VAL A 343 -14.26 8.47 -7.13
C VAL A 343 -13.31 7.31 -6.86
N GLY A 344 -12.01 7.57 -6.72
CA GLY A 344 -11.02 6.56 -6.36
C GLY A 344 -11.31 5.90 -5.01
N SER A 345 -11.69 6.69 -4.00
CA SER A 345 -12.05 6.18 -2.68
C SER A 345 -13.31 5.29 -2.73
N LEU A 346 -14.34 5.72 -3.45
CA LEU A 346 -15.56 4.94 -3.64
C LEU A 346 -15.31 3.65 -4.43
N MET A 347 -14.43 3.70 -5.43
CA MET A 347 -14.07 2.52 -6.21
C MET A 347 -13.38 1.45 -5.35
N TYR A 348 -12.63 1.82 -4.31
CA TYR A 348 -12.10 0.85 -3.37
C TYR A 348 -13.21 0.13 -2.61
N ALA A 349 -14.15 0.88 -2.04
CA ALA A 349 -15.31 0.31 -1.35
C ALA A 349 -16.11 -0.61 -2.29
N MET A 350 -16.34 -0.16 -3.53
CA MET A 350 -17.04 -0.90 -4.58
C MET A 350 -16.40 -2.26 -4.87
N VAL A 351 -15.08 -2.28 -5.10
CA VAL A 351 -14.37 -3.51 -5.45
C VAL A 351 -14.30 -4.48 -4.28
N CYS A 352 -14.33 -3.99 -3.04
CA CYS A 352 -14.09 -4.78 -1.83
C CYS A 352 -15.39 -5.29 -1.18
N THR A 353 -16.22 -4.42 -0.61
CA THR A 353 -17.40 -4.84 0.18
C THR A 353 -18.73 -4.21 -0.24
N ARG A 354 -18.73 -3.22 -1.14
CA ARG A 354 -19.92 -2.46 -1.56
C ARG A 354 -20.23 -2.63 -3.07
N PRO A 355 -20.46 -3.85 -3.58
CA PRO A 355 -20.68 -4.03 -5.02
C PRO A 355 -21.93 -3.31 -5.55
N GLU A 356 -22.90 -2.98 -4.70
CA GLU A 356 -24.14 -2.31 -5.08
C GLU A 356 -23.96 -0.85 -5.51
N ILE A 357 -22.85 -0.18 -5.14
CA ILE A 357 -22.54 1.16 -5.67
C ILE A 357 -21.87 1.14 -7.05
N ALA A 358 -21.64 -0.04 -7.63
CA ALA A 358 -20.84 -0.17 -8.85
C ALA A 358 -21.41 0.60 -10.05
N HIS A 359 -22.74 0.64 -10.18
CA HIS A 359 -23.38 1.42 -11.24
C HIS A 359 -23.13 2.93 -11.08
N ALA A 360 -23.27 3.45 -9.86
CA ALA A 360 -23.05 4.86 -9.56
C ALA A 360 -21.59 5.24 -9.83
N VAL A 361 -20.64 4.51 -9.25
CA VAL A 361 -19.19 4.71 -9.42
C VAL A 361 -18.78 4.58 -10.90
N GLY A 362 -19.34 3.61 -11.62
CA GLY A 362 -19.10 3.41 -13.05
C GLY A 362 -19.63 4.54 -13.93
N THR A 363 -20.63 5.29 -13.46
CA THR A 363 -21.18 6.45 -14.18
C THR A 363 -20.33 7.69 -13.94
N VAL A 364 -20.04 8.03 -12.68
CA VAL A 364 -19.23 9.20 -12.31
C VAL A 364 -17.78 9.09 -12.80
N SER A 365 -17.20 7.89 -12.83
CA SER A 365 -15.83 7.66 -13.31
C SER A 365 -15.60 8.02 -14.79
N ARG A 366 -16.66 8.18 -15.59
CA ARG A 366 -16.56 8.60 -17.00
C ARG A 366 -16.12 10.06 -17.16
N PHE A 367 -16.19 10.85 -16.09
CA PHE A 367 -15.92 12.28 -16.09
C PHE A 367 -14.63 12.66 -15.35
N LEU A 368 -13.78 11.68 -14.99
CA LEU A 368 -12.55 11.89 -14.22
C LEU A 368 -11.61 12.97 -14.79
N SER A 369 -11.56 13.13 -16.12
CA SER A 369 -10.64 14.07 -16.78
C SER A 369 -11.16 15.51 -16.82
N ASN A 370 -12.48 15.71 -16.75
CA ASN A 370 -13.11 17.03 -16.82
C ASN A 370 -14.47 17.01 -16.11
N PRO A 371 -14.50 16.86 -14.77
CA PRO A 371 -15.75 16.82 -14.02
C PRO A 371 -16.41 18.20 -14.02
N GLY A 372 -17.74 18.22 -14.02
CA GLY A 372 -18.54 19.43 -13.96
C GLY A 372 -19.35 19.46 -12.68
N LYS A 373 -19.99 20.58 -12.37
CA LYS A 373 -20.68 20.79 -11.08
C LYS A 373 -21.83 19.81 -10.80
N GLU A 374 -22.46 19.30 -11.87
CA GLU A 374 -23.51 18.27 -11.75
C GLU A 374 -22.97 16.86 -11.55
N HIS A 375 -21.71 16.61 -11.92
CA HIS A 375 -21.02 15.33 -11.79
C HIS A 375 -20.55 15.10 -10.35
#